data_AF-A0A370LXI7-F1
#
_entry.id   AF-A0A370LXI7-F1
#
_cell.length_a   1.000
_cell.length_b   1.000
_cell.length_c   1.000
_cell.angle_alpha   90.00
_cell.angle_beta   90.00
_cell.angle_gamma   90.00
#
_symmetry.space_group_name_H-M   'P 1'
#
loop_
_entity.id
_entity.type
_entity.pdbx_description
1 polymer ?
#
loop_
_entity_poly.entity_id
_entity_poly.type
_entity_poly.pdbx_seq_one_letter_code
_entity_poly.pdbx_strand_id
1 'polypeptide(L)'
;MNVDNNCVTGFGIFFYPFVFINDKPGILPRAPPKKSGRSYRNIVIKRKFKDHVTLVTDDGFVAVISDDKKKTLNYINLIFATSILHSIHYAKQATSPDLGHVIFHKNLNQIEFNALKLTERNYIALDRDEGGRYGRIAHAFPRNWISIERMNFVLNRANKYKKNTKLVNRLILLAEGWSHIYELSPSAGFMFCWVFIENFIDEFWKKHIATLSRTKVETDALAGFVSWTAYNKIEVLSQVGKIPDSSRKVIDEMRKKRNSFVHDWKQITQKDAVRCFGIAAYILLNQFERKNPFSDLERINQIPD
;
A
#
# COMPACT_ATOMS: atom_id res chain seq x y z
N MET A 1 12.28 39.54 6.38
CA MET A 1 12.88 38.22 6.09
C MET A 1 12.83 38.01 4.60
N ASN A 2 13.98 38.01 3.91
CA ASN A 2 14.03 37.64 2.49
C ASN A 2 13.56 36.19 2.36
N VAL A 3 12.45 35.96 1.67
CA VAL A 3 12.04 34.61 1.29
C VAL A 3 13.13 34.10 0.35
N ASP A 4 13.95 33.20 0.86
CA ASP A 4 15.03 32.59 0.09
C ASP A 4 14.41 31.79 -1.05
N ASN A 5 14.47 32.32 -2.28
CA ASN A 5 13.90 31.73 -3.50
C ASN A 5 14.43 30.29 -3.79
N ASN A 6 15.39 29.81 -2.99
CA ASN A 6 15.98 28.49 -3.07
C ASN A 6 15.24 27.40 -2.27
N CYS A 7 14.25 27.76 -1.47
CA CYS A 7 13.47 26.80 -0.68
C CYS A 7 12.10 26.53 -1.31
N VAL A 8 11.65 25.28 -1.27
CA VAL A 8 10.26 24.91 -1.58
C VAL A 8 9.72 24.02 -0.47
N THR A 9 8.43 24.13 -0.18
CA THR A 9 7.79 23.41 0.91
C THR A 9 6.93 22.26 0.41
N GLY A 10 6.67 21.31 1.31
CA GLY A 10 5.81 20.18 1.03
C GLY A 10 5.53 19.38 2.27
N PHE A 11 5.06 18.15 2.07
CA PHE A 11 4.82 17.22 3.15
C PHE A 11 5.43 15.86 2.85
N GLY A 12 5.79 15.12 3.89
CA GLY A 12 6.36 13.80 3.74
C GLY A 12 6.19 12.91 4.96
N ILE A 13 6.40 11.61 4.75
CA ILE A 13 6.24 10.55 5.75
C ILE A 13 7.37 9.53 5.57
N PHE A 14 7.81 8.91 6.66
CA PHE A 14 8.73 7.78 6.64
C PHE A 14 8.02 6.48 6.26
N PHE A 15 8.70 5.60 5.54
CA PHE A 15 8.33 4.19 5.54
C PHE A 15 8.28 3.66 6.99
N TYR A 16 7.32 2.77 7.25
CA TYR A 16 7.20 2.10 8.54
C TYR A 16 6.78 0.64 8.31
N PRO A 17 7.52 -0.36 8.83
CA PRO A 17 8.86 -0.24 9.42
C PRO A 17 9.86 0.52 8.54
N PHE A 18 10.87 1.11 9.18
CA PHE A 18 11.83 1.99 8.51
C PHE A 18 12.70 1.23 7.52
N VAL A 19 13.11 1.92 6.47
CA VAL A 19 13.92 1.35 5.40
C VAL A 19 15.09 2.26 5.07
N PHE A 20 16.19 1.66 4.63
CA PHE A 20 17.26 2.37 3.96
C PHE A 20 17.13 2.23 2.46
N ILE A 21 17.39 3.32 1.75
CA ILE A 21 17.32 3.36 0.28
C ILE A 21 18.72 3.56 -0.26
N ASN A 22 19.35 2.45 -0.64
CA ASN A 22 20.75 2.38 -1.07
C ASN A 22 20.98 1.10 -1.90
N ASP A 23 21.92 1.15 -2.84
CA ASP A 23 22.30 0.00 -3.67
C ASP A 23 23.34 -0.90 -2.96
N LYS A 24 23.95 -0.43 -1.87
CA LYS A 24 24.91 -1.20 -1.06
C LYS A 24 24.33 -1.55 0.31
N PRO A 25 23.72 -2.75 0.49
CA PRO A 25 23.23 -3.18 1.79
C PRO A 25 24.38 -3.29 2.81
N GLY A 26 24.09 -2.97 4.07
CA GLY A 26 25.04 -3.08 5.19
C GLY A 26 25.88 -1.83 5.48
N ILE A 27 25.88 -0.82 4.60
CA ILE A 27 26.56 0.45 4.86
C ILE A 27 25.52 1.48 5.33
N LEU A 28 25.46 1.71 6.65
CA LEU A 28 24.60 2.74 7.22
C LEU A 28 24.84 4.10 6.54
N PRO A 29 23.78 4.80 6.10
CA PRO A 29 23.94 6.13 5.54
C PRO A 29 24.63 7.04 6.55
N ARG A 30 25.71 7.71 6.15
CA ARG A 30 26.36 8.68 7.02
C ARG A 30 25.39 9.82 7.30
N ALA A 31 25.18 10.09 8.58
CA ALA A 31 24.45 11.27 9.02
C ALA A 31 25.10 12.52 8.37
N PRO A 32 24.32 13.41 7.75
CA PRO A 32 24.87 14.70 7.34
C PRO A 32 25.39 15.42 8.58
N PRO A 33 26.48 16.21 8.46
CA PRO A 33 27.03 16.93 9.59
C PRO A 33 25.95 17.82 10.21
N LYS A 34 25.77 17.72 11.54
CA LYS A 34 24.83 18.55 12.31
C LYS A 34 25.26 20.02 12.23
N LYS A 35 24.85 20.72 11.19
CA LYS A 35 24.91 22.18 11.16
C LYS A 35 23.65 22.69 11.87
N SER A 36 23.84 23.52 12.90
CA SER A 36 22.79 24.32 13.56
C SER A 36 21.61 23.57 14.23
N GLY A 37 21.80 22.35 14.73
CA GLY A 37 20.74 21.61 15.45
C GLY A 37 19.55 21.16 14.57
N ARG A 38 19.65 21.33 13.25
CA ARG A 38 18.64 20.89 12.29
C ARG A 38 18.97 19.51 11.73
N SER A 39 17.97 18.64 11.64
CA SER A 39 18.12 17.29 11.09
C SER A 39 17.93 17.32 9.57
N TYR A 40 19.00 17.62 8.85
CA TYR A 40 19.02 17.49 7.39
C TYR A 40 18.99 16.02 6.97
N ARG A 41 18.38 15.73 5.83
CA ARG A 41 18.36 14.37 5.23
C ARG A 41 18.82 14.40 3.78
N ASN A 42 19.59 13.39 3.39
CA ASN A 42 20.19 13.31 2.06
C ASN A 42 19.16 12.76 1.08
N ILE A 43 18.94 13.47 -0.02
CA ILE A 43 18.03 13.03 -1.08
C ILE A 43 18.77 12.04 -1.99
N VAL A 44 18.27 10.82 -2.09
CA VAL A 44 18.81 9.78 -2.99
C VAL A 44 17.99 9.65 -4.28
N ILE A 45 16.71 10.05 -4.26
CA ILE A 45 15.87 10.09 -5.46
C ILE A 45 15.11 11.41 -5.50
N LYS A 46 15.20 12.09 -6.65
CA LYS A 46 14.40 13.27 -6.97
C LYS A 46 13.66 13.01 -8.28
N ARG A 47 12.32 12.95 -8.23
CA ARG A 47 11.46 12.69 -9.39
C ARG A 47 10.50 13.85 -9.61
N LYS A 48 10.52 14.40 -10.81
CA LYS A 48 9.53 15.39 -11.27
C LYS A 48 8.47 14.69 -12.11
N PHE A 49 7.24 14.68 -11.61
CA PHE A 49 6.07 14.27 -12.39
C PHE A 49 5.34 15.52 -12.91
N LYS A 50 4.32 15.34 -13.75
CA LYS A 50 3.59 16.45 -14.39
C LYS A 50 3.01 17.45 -13.38
N ASP A 51 2.58 16.97 -12.24
CA ASP A 51 1.72 17.66 -11.27
C ASP A 51 2.35 17.80 -9.87
N HIS A 52 3.54 17.24 -9.64
CA HIS A 52 4.24 17.34 -8.35
C HIS A 52 5.72 16.90 -8.48
N VAL A 53 6.52 17.21 -7.45
CA VAL A 53 7.88 16.69 -7.27
C VAL A 53 7.89 15.75 -6.07
N THR A 54 8.45 14.56 -6.25
CA THR A 54 8.66 13.58 -5.18
C THR A 54 10.15 13.51 -4.83
N LEU A 55 10.46 13.59 -3.55
CA LEU A 55 11.80 13.45 -3.01
C LEU A 55 11.83 12.22 -2.11
N VAL A 56 12.90 11.43 -2.19
CA VAL A 56 13.12 10.29 -1.32
C VAL A 56 14.52 10.35 -0.74
N THR A 57 14.64 10.11 0.56
CA THR A 57 15.91 10.14 1.27
C THR A 57 16.51 8.76 1.48
N ASP A 58 17.79 8.74 1.84
CA ASP A 58 18.54 7.53 2.18
C ASP A 58 17.95 6.72 3.35
N ASP A 59 17.19 7.36 4.24
CA ASP A 59 16.54 6.79 5.41
C ASP A 59 15.03 6.50 5.24
N GLY A 60 14.56 6.44 3.99
CA GLY A 60 13.19 6.01 3.70
C GLY A 60 12.12 7.07 3.96
N PHE A 61 12.49 8.34 4.04
CA PHE A 61 11.51 9.43 4.00
C PHE A 61 11.04 9.67 2.56
N VAL A 62 9.73 9.77 2.36
CA VAL A 62 9.11 10.12 1.07
C VAL A 62 8.37 11.44 1.22
N ALA A 63 8.78 12.44 0.45
CA ALA A 63 8.16 13.77 0.43
C ALA A 63 7.55 14.10 -0.93
N VAL A 64 6.48 14.90 -0.91
CA VAL A 64 5.87 15.50 -2.09
C VAL A 64 5.85 17.01 -1.89
N ILE A 65 6.41 17.74 -2.85
CA ILE A 65 6.38 19.22 -2.87
C ILE A 65 5.00 19.65 -3.34
N SER A 66 4.14 19.98 -2.38
CA SER A 66 2.73 20.37 -2.55
C SER A 66 2.24 21.01 -1.24
N ASP A 67 1.36 22.01 -1.35
CA ASP A 67 0.65 22.64 -0.23
C ASP A 67 -0.61 21.87 0.19
N ASP A 68 -1.18 21.08 -0.73
CA ASP A 68 -2.31 20.19 -0.41
C ASP A 68 -1.88 18.95 0.41
N LYS A 69 -2.10 19.03 1.73
CA LYS A 69 -1.89 17.95 2.69
C LYS A 69 -2.63 16.66 2.33
N LYS A 70 -3.91 16.75 1.91
CA LYS A 70 -4.75 15.57 1.66
C LYS A 70 -4.31 14.85 0.39
N LYS A 71 -4.05 15.58 -0.69
CA LYS A 71 -3.50 15.04 -1.94
C LYS A 71 -2.14 14.41 -1.71
N THR A 72 -1.29 15.04 -0.90
CA THR A 72 0.04 14.51 -0.56
C THR A 72 -0.06 13.19 0.20
N LEU A 73 -0.88 13.13 1.25
CA LEU A 73 -1.09 11.90 2.03
C LEU A 73 -1.62 10.76 1.14
N ASN A 74 -2.61 11.04 0.29
CA ASN A 74 -3.17 10.05 -0.62
C ASN A 74 -2.11 9.51 -1.60
N TYR A 75 -1.25 10.39 -2.13
CA TYR A 75 -0.20 9.97 -3.06
C TYR A 75 0.92 9.17 -2.36
N ILE A 76 1.32 9.56 -1.15
CA ILE A 76 2.29 8.79 -0.35
C ILE A 76 1.72 7.41 0.01
N ASN A 77 0.45 7.34 0.43
CA ASN A 77 -0.21 6.06 0.67
C ASN A 77 -0.33 5.22 -0.61
N LEU A 78 -0.50 5.82 -1.78
CA LEU A 78 -0.41 5.10 -3.05
C LEU A 78 1.01 4.55 -3.30
N ILE A 79 2.07 5.28 -2.95
CA ILE A 79 3.46 4.79 -3.03
C ILE A 79 3.64 3.59 -2.11
N PHE A 80 3.22 3.67 -0.85
CA PHE A 80 3.29 2.56 0.11
C PHE A 80 2.46 1.36 -0.33
N ALA A 81 1.23 1.58 -0.78
CA ALA A 81 0.39 0.49 -1.27
C ALA A 81 0.98 -0.17 -2.52
N THR A 82 1.58 0.62 -3.42
CA THR A 82 2.32 0.10 -4.58
C THR A 82 3.55 -0.70 -4.14
N SER A 83 4.26 -0.28 -3.10
CA SER A 83 5.42 -1.01 -2.60
C SER A 83 5.01 -2.38 -2.06
N ILE A 84 3.93 -2.46 -1.26
CA ILE A 84 3.39 -3.72 -0.74
C ILE A 84 2.98 -4.65 -1.88
N LEU A 85 2.28 -4.12 -2.90
CA LEU A 85 1.83 -4.89 -4.06
C LEU A 85 2.99 -5.50 -4.87
N HIS A 86 4.15 -4.83 -4.88
CA HIS A 86 5.36 -5.27 -5.60
C HIS A 86 6.43 -5.82 -4.65
N SER A 87 5.96 -6.57 -3.65
CA SER A 87 6.76 -7.36 -2.70
C SER A 87 7.73 -6.59 -1.81
N ILE A 88 7.46 -5.30 -1.58
CA ILE A 88 8.08 -4.52 -0.50
C ILE A 88 7.08 -4.48 0.65
N HIS A 89 6.98 -5.62 1.33
CA HIS A 89 5.99 -5.91 2.37
C HIS A 89 6.19 -5.15 3.69
N TYR A 90 7.13 -4.21 3.71
CA TYR A 90 7.56 -3.45 4.88
C TYR A 90 6.86 -2.10 5.02
N ALA A 91 5.85 -1.80 4.22
CA ALA A 91 5.15 -0.52 4.32
C ALA A 91 3.81 -0.68 5.03
N LYS A 92 3.55 0.20 5.99
CA LYS A 92 2.24 0.46 6.56
C LYS A 92 1.65 1.72 5.98
N GLN A 93 0.33 1.71 5.82
CA GLN A 93 -0.43 2.91 5.50
C GLN A 93 -0.18 3.99 6.56
N ALA A 94 -0.07 5.23 6.12
CA ALA A 94 0.13 6.38 6.98
C ALA A 94 -1.17 7.16 7.19
N THR A 95 -1.22 7.83 8.33
CA THR A 95 -2.35 8.66 8.75
C THR A 95 -2.01 10.15 8.69
N SER A 96 -3.01 11.01 8.79
CA SER A 96 -2.81 12.48 8.79
C SER A 96 -1.87 12.99 9.90
N PRO A 97 -1.85 12.41 11.13
CA PRO A 97 -0.86 12.70 12.17
C PRO A 97 0.59 12.32 11.82
N ASP A 98 0.81 11.31 10.98
CA ASP A 98 2.17 10.87 10.59
C ASP A 98 2.85 11.87 9.64
N LEU A 99 2.08 12.72 8.98
CA LEU A 99 2.60 13.68 8.00
C LEU A 99 3.42 14.77 8.68
N GLY A 100 4.66 14.98 8.22
CA GLY A 100 5.49 16.13 8.60
C GLY A 100 5.57 17.18 7.51
N HIS A 101 5.84 18.42 7.91
CA HIS A 101 6.19 19.50 7.01
C HIS A 101 7.64 19.36 6.55
N VAL A 102 7.89 19.68 5.29
CA VAL A 102 9.19 19.52 4.65
C VAL A 102 9.61 20.82 4.02
N ILE A 103 10.86 21.20 4.23
CA ILE A 103 11.52 22.30 3.50
C ILE A 103 12.63 21.67 2.67
N PHE A 104 12.53 21.80 1.35
CA PHE A 104 13.56 21.33 0.43
C PHE A 104 14.48 22.49 0.05
N HIS A 105 15.75 22.39 0.46
CA HIS A 105 16.81 23.33 0.13
C HIS A 105 17.47 22.94 -1.19
N LYS A 106 17.14 23.63 -2.29
CA LYS A 106 17.59 23.27 -3.65
C LYS A 106 19.11 23.29 -3.79
N ASN A 107 19.77 24.25 -3.16
CA ASN A 107 21.22 24.46 -3.18
C ASN A 107 21.99 23.35 -2.43
N LEU A 108 21.44 22.85 -1.33
CA LEU A 108 22.06 21.81 -0.52
C LEU A 108 21.69 20.40 -1.00
N ASN A 109 20.67 20.28 -1.85
CA ASN A 109 20.04 19.00 -2.21
C ASN A 109 19.65 18.17 -0.96
N GLN A 110 19.13 18.86 0.06
CA GLN A 110 18.76 18.28 1.34
C GLN A 110 17.36 18.74 1.74
N ILE A 111 16.70 17.92 2.57
CA ILE A 111 15.43 18.30 3.19
C ILE A 111 15.59 18.53 4.68
N GLU A 112 14.84 19.49 5.20
CA GLU A 112 14.55 19.67 6.62
C GLU A 112 13.16 19.08 6.89
N PHE A 113 13.05 18.22 7.91
CA PHE A 113 11.81 17.59 8.34
C PHE A 113 11.35 18.16 9.68
N ASN A 114 10.09 18.62 9.72
CA ASN A 114 9.43 19.12 10.91
C ASN A 114 8.14 18.31 11.14
N ALA A 115 8.14 17.44 12.16
CA ALA A 115 6.97 16.64 12.50
C ALA A 115 5.82 17.54 12.97
N LEU A 116 4.60 17.33 12.44
CA LEU A 116 3.42 18.09 12.87
C LEU A 116 2.84 17.57 14.19
N LYS A 117 3.00 16.27 14.45
CA LYS A 117 2.60 15.57 15.67
C LYS A 117 3.59 14.48 16.00
N LEU A 118 3.72 14.20 17.30
CA LEU A 118 4.48 13.06 17.79
C LEU A 118 3.65 11.78 17.63
N THR A 119 3.94 11.03 16.57
CA THR A 119 3.46 9.64 16.39
C THR A 119 4.61 8.69 16.62
N GLU A 120 4.35 7.40 16.84
CA GLU A 120 5.40 6.38 16.94
C GLU A 120 6.34 6.44 15.72
N ARG A 121 5.75 6.52 14.51
CA ARG A 121 6.48 6.65 13.25
C ARG A 121 7.41 7.87 13.26
N ASN A 122 6.91 9.05 13.65
CA ASN A 122 7.72 10.27 13.66
C ASN A 122 8.76 10.25 14.78
N TYR A 123 8.41 9.72 15.95
CA TYR A 123 9.31 9.64 17.10
C TYR A 123 10.54 8.79 16.79
N ILE A 124 10.32 7.59 16.24
CA ILE A 124 11.43 6.69 15.88
C ILE A 124 12.21 7.24 14.68
N ALA A 125 11.56 7.88 13.71
CA ALA A 125 12.23 8.46 12.55
C ALA A 125 13.20 9.61 12.89
N LEU A 126 12.97 10.32 13.99
CA LEU A 126 13.86 11.38 14.47
C LEU A 126 15.17 10.81 15.00
N ASP A 127 15.20 9.54 15.41
CA ASP A 127 16.39 8.85 15.90
C ASP A 127 17.13 8.12 14.76
N ARG A 128 17.89 8.90 14.00
CA ARG A 128 18.60 8.42 12.81
C ARG A 128 19.93 7.72 13.15
N ASP A 129 20.61 8.20 14.18
CA ASP A 129 22.03 7.92 14.41
C ASP A 129 22.28 7.23 15.75
N GLU A 130 23.19 6.25 15.77
CA GLU A 130 23.61 5.51 16.97
C GLU A 130 24.14 6.43 18.10
N GLY A 131 24.63 7.63 17.75
CA GLY A 131 25.16 8.63 18.70
C GLY A 131 24.10 9.55 19.32
N GLY A 132 22.81 9.38 19.01
CA GLY A 132 21.72 10.10 19.67
C GLY A 132 21.45 9.60 21.09
N ARG A 133 20.75 10.39 21.92
CA ARG A 133 20.25 9.95 23.25
C ARG A 133 19.38 8.68 23.17
N TYR A 134 18.93 8.35 21.97
CA TYR A 134 18.00 7.27 21.69
C TYR A 134 18.59 6.12 20.88
N GLY A 135 19.89 6.07 20.56
CA GLY A 135 20.47 5.06 19.65
C GLY A 135 20.10 3.58 19.91
N ARG A 136 19.65 3.24 21.13
CA ARG A 136 19.00 1.96 21.46
C ARG A 136 17.72 1.67 20.63
N ILE A 137 16.95 2.68 20.27
CA ILE A 137 15.75 2.61 19.43
C ILE A 137 16.15 2.18 18.01
N ALA A 138 17.22 2.75 17.44
CA ALA A 138 17.70 2.33 16.13
C ALA A 138 18.04 0.82 16.06
N HIS A 139 18.53 0.23 17.16
CA HIS A 139 18.74 -1.22 17.27
C HIS A 139 17.44 -2.02 17.50
N ALA A 140 16.46 -1.45 18.20
CA ALA A 140 15.17 -2.09 18.46
C ALA A 140 14.26 -2.16 17.21
N PHE A 141 14.47 -1.26 16.24
CA PHE A 141 13.69 -1.19 15.01
C PHE A 141 14.59 -1.43 13.78
N PRO A 142 14.87 -2.71 13.43
CA PRO A 142 15.74 -3.03 12.31
C PRO A 142 15.18 -2.44 11.01
N ARG A 143 16.08 -1.91 10.18
CA ARG A 143 15.73 -1.25 8.93
C ARG A 143 15.99 -2.17 7.75
N ASN A 144 14.99 -2.31 6.88
CA ASN A 144 15.12 -3.11 5.66
C ASN A 144 15.81 -2.30 4.56
N TRP A 145 16.47 -2.98 3.62
CA TRP A 145 17.15 -2.33 2.50
C TRP A 145 16.27 -2.38 1.24
N ILE A 146 16.14 -1.24 0.56
CA ILE A 146 15.50 -1.12 -0.74
C ILE A 146 16.51 -0.48 -1.70
N SER A 147 16.78 -1.10 -2.84
CA SER A 147 17.65 -0.49 -3.86
C SER A 147 17.01 0.76 -4.47
N ILE A 148 17.85 1.67 -4.96
CA ILE A 148 17.39 2.89 -5.64
C ILE A 148 16.57 2.51 -6.87
N GLU A 149 16.98 1.47 -7.60
CA GLU A 149 16.24 0.93 -8.74
C GLU A 149 14.83 0.49 -8.34
N ARG A 150 14.71 -0.31 -7.28
CA ARG A 150 13.42 -0.85 -6.84
C ARG A 150 12.49 0.25 -6.34
N MET A 151 13.01 1.25 -5.64
CA MET A 151 12.21 2.41 -5.23
C MET A 151 11.76 3.24 -6.43
N ASN A 152 12.63 3.45 -7.43
CA ASN A 152 12.24 4.12 -8.67
C ASN A 152 11.14 3.37 -9.43
N PHE A 153 11.22 2.03 -9.47
CA PHE A 153 10.16 1.19 -10.03
C PHE A 153 8.81 1.43 -9.33
N VAL A 154 8.79 1.43 -7.99
CA VAL A 154 7.59 1.73 -7.20
C VAL A 154 7.03 3.12 -7.50
N LEU A 155 7.87 4.16 -7.51
CA LEU A 155 7.43 5.53 -7.80
C LEU A 155 6.80 5.64 -9.20
N ASN A 156 7.40 5.00 -10.20
CA ASN A 156 6.89 5.00 -11.56
C ASN A 156 5.55 4.25 -11.68
N ARG A 157 5.42 3.11 -10.99
CA ARG A 157 4.16 2.34 -10.94
C ARG A 157 3.06 3.11 -10.21
N ALA A 158 3.35 3.70 -9.06
CA ALA A 158 2.40 4.56 -8.33
C ALA A 158 1.90 5.72 -9.21
N ASN A 159 2.81 6.40 -9.91
CA ASN A 159 2.46 7.47 -10.83
C ASN A 159 1.64 6.97 -12.05
N LYS A 160 1.85 5.73 -12.51
CA LYS A 160 1.01 5.11 -13.56
C LYS A 160 -0.38 4.76 -13.01
N TYR A 161 -0.47 4.18 -11.82
CA TYR A 161 -1.71 3.72 -11.21
C TYR A 161 -2.65 4.85 -10.84
N LYS A 162 -2.11 6.03 -10.47
CA LYS A 162 -2.90 7.21 -10.08
C LYS A 162 -3.98 7.63 -11.09
N LYS A 163 -3.84 7.22 -12.36
CA LYS A 163 -4.81 7.51 -13.44
C LYS A 163 -6.14 6.76 -13.29
N ASN A 164 -6.19 5.67 -12.53
CA ASN A 164 -7.40 4.90 -12.29
C ASN A 164 -7.82 5.01 -10.81
N THR A 165 -8.58 6.06 -10.50
CA THR A 165 -9.00 6.40 -9.13
C THR A 165 -9.70 5.23 -8.42
N LYS A 166 -10.52 4.47 -9.14
CA LYS A 166 -11.23 3.32 -8.60
C LYS A 166 -10.27 2.21 -8.14
N LEU A 167 -9.30 1.83 -8.98
CA LEU A 167 -8.30 0.82 -8.60
C LEU A 167 -7.33 1.33 -7.53
N VAL A 168 -7.03 2.64 -7.53
CA VAL A 168 -6.22 3.27 -6.48
C VAL A 168 -6.89 3.15 -5.11
N ASN A 169 -8.19 3.47 -5.02
CA ASN A 169 -8.91 3.36 -3.75
C ASN A 169 -8.90 1.93 -3.21
N ARG A 170 -9.02 0.95 -4.10
CA ARG A 170 -8.90 -0.47 -3.74
C ARG A 170 -7.50 -0.88 -3.30
N LEU A 171 -6.48 -0.36 -3.97
CA LEU A 171 -5.09 -0.60 -3.60
C LEU A 171 -4.79 -0.04 -2.20
N ILE A 172 -5.32 1.14 -1.89
CA ILE A 172 -5.20 1.76 -0.57
C ILE A 172 -5.94 0.90 0.48
N LEU A 173 -7.17 0.46 0.22
CA LEU A 173 -7.91 -0.45 1.10
C LEU A 173 -7.15 -1.76 1.37
N LEU A 174 -6.53 -2.31 0.33
CA LEU A 174 -5.74 -3.54 0.46
C LEU A 174 -4.46 -3.32 1.30
N ALA A 175 -3.83 -2.14 1.17
CA ALA A 175 -2.70 -1.76 2.02
C ALA A 175 -3.08 -1.53 3.49
N GLU A 176 -4.31 -1.09 3.75
CA GLU A 176 -4.88 -1.03 5.11
C GLU A 176 -4.98 -2.45 5.70
N GLY A 177 -5.53 -3.39 4.92
CA GLY A 177 -5.57 -4.80 5.28
C GLY A 177 -4.19 -5.37 5.60
N TRP A 178 -3.19 -5.09 4.76
CA TRP A 178 -1.80 -5.48 5.03
C TRP A 178 -1.24 -4.87 6.32
N SER A 179 -1.55 -3.61 6.61
CA SER A 179 -1.07 -2.93 7.82
C SER A 179 -1.56 -3.66 9.08
N HIS A 180 -2.81 -4.12 9.10
CA HIS A 180 -3.35 -4.95 10.18
C HIS A 180 -2.69 -6.34 10.27
N ILE A 181 -2.45 -6.99 9.13
CA ILE A 181 -1.73 -8.28 9.08
C ILE A 181 -0.34 -8.12 9.70
N TYR A 182 0.37 -7.06 9.34
CA TYR A 182 1.69 -6.75 9.87
C TYR A 182 1.66 -6.49 11.39
N GLU A 183 0.58 -5.87 11.90
CA GLU A 183 0.37 -5.58 13.33
C GLU A 183 -0.15 -6.77 14.13
N LEU A 184 -0.03 -7.99 13.61
CA LEU A 184 -0.51 -9.21 14.25
C LEU A 184 -2.02 -9.16 14.57
N SER A 185 -2.79 -8.45 13.73
CA SER A 185 -4.26 -8.42 13.75
C SER A 185 -4.83 -9.12 12.50
N PRO A 186 -4.63 -10.45 12.38
CA PRO A 186 -4.96 -11.19 11.16
C PRO A 186 -6.46 -11.15 10.82
N SER A 187 -7.34 -11.18 11.81
CA SER A 187 -8.79 -11.12 11.58
C SER A 187 -9.20 -9.80 10.91
N ALA A 188 -8.69 -8.66 11.39
CA ALA A 188 -8.98 -7.36 10.79
C ALA A 188 -8.44 -7.29 9.36
N GLY A 189 -7.17 -7.66 9.18
CA GLY A 189 -6.53 -7.64 7.87
C GLY A 189 -7.21 -8.56 6.85
N PHE A 190 -7.62 -9.76 7.28
CA PHE A 190 -8.40 -10.69 6.47
C PHE A 190 -9.74 -10.08 6.04
N MET A 191 -10.46 -9.41 6.95
CA MET A 191 -11.75 -8.79 6.62
C MET A 191 -11.61 -7.68 5.57
N PHE A 192 -10.58 -6.83 5.67
CA PHE A 192 -10.29 -5.84 4.63
C PHE A 192 -10.02 -6.49 3.26
N CYS A 193 -9.22 -7.55 3.23
CA CYS A 193 -8.93 -8.30 2.01
C CYS A 193 -10.19 -8.97 1.44
N TRP A 194 -11.03 -9.57 2.29
CA TRP A 194 -12.28 -10.19 1.87
C TRP A 194 -13.27 -9.16 1.31
N VAL A 195 -13.43 -8.01 1.96
CA VAL A 195 -14.28 -6.91 1.47
C VAL A 195 -13.84 -6.45 0.08
N PHE A 196 -12.53 -6.41 -0.19
CA PHE A 196 -12.03 -6.17 -1.55
C PHE A 196 -12.49 -7.25 -2.53
N ILE A 197 -12.29 -8.54 -2.19
CA ILE A 197 -12.62 -9.69 -3.07
C ILE A 197 -14.12 -9.70 -3.36
N GLU A 198 -14.95 -9.52 -2.34
CA GLU A 198 -16.42 -9.52 -2.45
C GLU A 198 -16.90 -8.38 -3.36
N ASN A 199 -16.42 -7.15 -3.15
CA ASN A 199 -16.73 -6.02 -4.03
C ASN A 199 -16.25 -6.24 -5.47
N PHE A 200 -15.12 -6.91 -5.65
CA PHE A 200 -14.63 -7.26 -6.98
C PHE A 200 -15.54 -8.28 -7.67
N ILE A 201 -15.94 -9.36 -6.98
CA ILE A 201 -16.87 -10.37 -7.50
C ILE A 201 -18.21 -9.75 -7.86
N ASP A 202 -18.72 -8.85 -7.03
CA ASP A 202 -19.98 -8.14 -7.28
C ASP A 202 -19.94 -7.30 -8.55
N GLU A 203 -18.85 -6.59 -8.78
CA GLU A 203 -18.69 -5.84 -10.02
C GLU A 203 -18.47 -6.72 -11.24
N PHE A 204 -17.74 -7.82 -11.07
CA PHE A 204 -17.52 -8.78 -12.14
C PHE A 204 -18.84 -9.45 -12.56
N TRP A 205 -19.68 -9.77 -11.58
CA TRP A 205 -21.05 -10.24 -11.77
C TRP A 205 -21.92 -9.22 -12.50
N LYS A 206 -21.95 -7.96 -12.05
CA LYS A 206 -22.71 -6.87 -12.72
C LYS A 206 -22.28 -6.70 -14.17
N LYS A 207 -20.97 -6.74 -14.44
CA LYS A 207 -20.45 -6.69 -15.81
C LYS A 207 -20.89 -7.89 -16.64
N HIS A 208 -20.89 -9.09 -16.06
CA HIS A 208 -21.36 -10.28 -16.75
C HIS A 208 -22.86 -10.18 -17.10
N ILE A 209 -23.71 -9.79 -16.15
CA ILE A 209 -25.15 -9.61 -16.42
C ILE A 209 -25.38 -8.59 -17.54
N ALA A 210 -24.63 -7.49 -17.55
CA ALA A 210 -24.76 -6.47 -18.59
C ALA A 210 -24.42 -6.97 -20.01
N THR A 211 -23.73 -8.12 -20.13
CA THR A 211 -23.47 -8.77 -21.44
C THR A 211 -24.58 -9.72 -21.87
N LEU A 212 -25.56 -9.99 -21.01
CA LEU A 212 -26.66 -10.90 -21.31
C LEU A 212 -27.80 -10.11 -21.94
N SER A 213 -28.28 -10.55 -23.10
CA SER A 213 -29.47 -9.99 -23.74
C SER A 213 -30.71 -10.35 -22.92
N ARG A 214 -31.13 -9.45 -22.03
CA ARG A 214 -32.24 -9.64 -21.09
C ARG A 214 -33.08 -8.38 -20.97
N THR A 215 -34.32 -8.55 -20.52
CA THR A 215 -35.18 -7.41 -20.16
C THR A 215 -34.64 -6.70 -18.92
N LYS A 216 -35.01 -5.44 -18.74
CA LYS A 216 -34.62 -4.66 -17.55
C LYS A 216 -35.05 -5.35 -16.24
N VAL A 217 -36.25 -5.92 -16.22
CA VAL A 217 -36.81 -6.63 -15.05
C VAL A 217 -35.94 -7.83 -14.67
N GLU A 218 -35.53 -8.64 -15.65
CA GLU A 218 -34.62 -9.77 -15.42
C GLU A 218 -33.24 -9.29 -14.95
N THR A 219 -32.69 -8.25 -15.57
CA THR A 219 -31.41 -7.65 -15.16
C THR A 219 -31.46 -7.19 -13.71
N ASP A 220 -32.52 -6.49 -13.31
CA ASP A 220 -32.69 -5.98 -11.94
C ASP A 220 -32.82 -7.14 -10.94
N ALA A 221 -33.55 -8.20 -11.29
CA ALA A 221 -33.67 -9.41 -10.47
C ALA A 221 -32.32 -10.11 -10.23
N LEU A 222 -31.43 -10.08 -11.22
CA LEU A 222 -30.08 -10.68 -11.13
C LEU A 222 -29.06 -9.78 -10.45
N ALA A 223 -29.27 -8.47 -10.51
CA ALA A 223 -28.44 -7.47 -9.84
C ALA A 223 -28.77 -7.34 -8.34
N GLY A 224 -29.95 -7.78 -7.91
CA GLY A 224 -30.43 -7.69 -6.54
C GLY A 224 -29.53 -8.44 -5.53
N PHE A 225 -29.07 -7.72 -4.50
CA PHE A 225 -28.14 -8.23 -3.48
C PHE A 225 -28.78 -9.27 -2.54
N VAL A 226 -30.10 -9.16 -2.29
CA VAL A 226 -30.85 -10.08 -1.41
C VAL A 226 -30.89 -11.49 -1.99
N SER A 227 -30.93 -11.61 -3.32
CA SER A 227 -31.07 -12.89 -4.01
C SER A 227 -29.73 -13.52 -4.41
N TRP A 228 -28.65 -12.74 -4.43
CA TRP A 228 -27.34 -13.19 -4.94
C TRP A 228 -26.23 -12.96 -3.92
N THR A 229 -25.93 -13.99 -3.14
CA THR A 229 -24.77 -13.99 -2.26
C THR A 229 -23.46 -14.11 -3.05
N ALA A 230 -22.32 -13.77 -2.44
CA ALA A 230 -21.01 -13.97 -3.03
C ALA A 230 -20.81 -15.43 -3.50
N TYR A 231 -21.32 -16.40 -2.73
CA TYR A 231 -21.28 -17.82 -3.09
C TYR A 231 -21.99 -18.09 -4.42
N ASN A 232 -23.25 -17.65 -4.56
CA ASN A 232 -24.04 -17.88 -5.77
C ASN A 232 -23.35 -17.26 -7.00
N LYS A 233 -22.82 -16.04 -6.85
CA LYS A 233 -22.09 -15.35 -7.93
C LYS A 233 -20.86 -16.14 -8.35
N ILE A 234 -20.03 -16.58 -7.40
CA ILE A 234 -18.82 -17.37 -7.66
C ILE A 234 -19.16 -18.68 -8.40
N GLU A 235 -20.15 -19.43 -7.93
CA GLU A 235 -20.54 -20.71 -8.52
C GLU A 235 -21.05 -20.53 -9.96
N VAL A 236 -21.98 -19.60 -10.19
CA VAL A 236 -22.51 -19.37 -11.54
C VAL A 236 -21.42 -18.88 -12.49
N LEU A 237 -20.60 -17.91 -12.07
CA LEU A 237 -19.49 -17.41 -12.88
C LEU A 237 -18.47 -18.52 -13.21
N SER A 238 -18.28 -19.49 -12.33
CA SER A 238 -17.44 -20.65 -12.63
C SER A 238 -18.09 -21.60 -13.62
N GLN A 239 -19.39 -21.90 -13.48
CA GLN A 239 -20.14 -22.76 -14.40
C GLN A 239 -20.16 -22.21 -15.83
N VAL A 240 -20.23 -20.89 -15.99
CA VAL A 240 -20.16 -20.24 -17.32
C VAL A 240 -18.73 -19.96 -17.79
N GLY A 241 -17.72 -20.53 -17.12
CA GLY A 241 -16.30 -20.45 -17.53
C GLY A 241 -15.64 -19.07 -17.35
N LYS A 242 -16.25 -18.16 -16.58
CA LYS A 242 -15.68 -16.84 -16.29
C LYS A 242 -14.71 -16.84 -15.12
N ILE A 243 -14.83 -17.81 -14.22
CA ILE A 243 -13.87 -18.11 -13.15
C ILE A 243 -13.36 -19.54 -13.35
N PRO A 244 -12.04 -19.77 -13.54
CA PRO A 244 -11.49 -21.12 -13.58
C PRO A 244 -11.77 -21.88 -12.28
N ASP A 245 -12.04 -23.20 -12.35
CA ASP A 245 -12.37 -23.99 -11.14
C ASP A 245 -11.25 -23.95 -10.08
N SER A 246 -9.98 -23.86 -10.49
CA SER A 246 -8.85 -23.66 -9.57
C SER A 246 -9.00 -22.37 -8.74
N SER A 247 -9.33 -21.27 -9.41
CA SER A 247 -9.58 -19.96 -8.77
C SER A 247 -10.84 -19.98 -7.92
N ARG A 248 -11.91 -20.63 -8.39
CA ARG A 248 -13.17 -20.78 -7.65
C ARG A 248 -12.91 -21.43 -6.28
N LYS A 249 -12.19 -22.55 -6.25
CA LYS A 249 -11.85 -23.28 -5.01
C LYS A 249 -11.12 -22.39 -4.00
N VAL A 250 -10.10 -21.66 -4.46
CA VAL A 250 -9.30 -20.75 -3.62
C VAL A 250 -10.16 -19.63 -3.03
N ILE A 251 -11.04 -19.02 -3.82
CA ILE A 251 -11.93 -17.94 -3.35
C ILE A 251 -12.99 -18.49 -2.38
N ASP A 252 -13.58 -19.66 -2.68
CA ASP A 252 -14.59 -20.29 -1.83
C ASP A 252 -14.02 -20.70 -0.45
N GLU A 253 -12.76 -21.13 -0.40
CA GLU A 253 -12.06 -21.39 0.86
C GLU A 253 -11.98 -20.14 1.74
N MET A 254 -11.62 -18.98 1.17
CA MET A 254 -11.59 -17.72 1.91
C MET A 254 -13.01 -17.31 2.36
N ARG A 255 -14.02 -17.48 1.50
CA ARG A 255 -15.42 -17.23 1.85
C ARG A 255 -15.87 -18.08 3.06
N LYS A 256 -15.54 -19.37 3.06
CA LYS A 256 -15.87 -20.28 4.18
C LYS A 256 -15.20 -19.87 5.47
N LYS A 257 -13.93 -19.42 5.41
CA LYS A 257 -13.22 -18.86 6.57
C LYS A 257 -13.89 -17.59 7.08
N ARG A 258 -14.28 -16.67 6.19
CA ARG A 258 -15.05 -15.47 6.55
C ARG A 258 -16.34 -15.84 7.26
N ASN A 259 -17.10 -16.77 6.71
CA ASN A 259 -18.38 -17.19 7.30
C ASN A 259 -18.18 -17.81 8.68
N SER A 260 -17.18 -18.67 8.84
CA SER A 260 -16.85 -19.28 10.13
C SER A 260 -16.41 -18.24 11.16
N PHE A 261 -15.67 -17.21 10.76
CA PHE A 261 -15.29 -16.12 11.66
C PHE A 261 -16.49 -15.26 12.08
N VAL A 262 -17.33 -14.87 11.12
CA VAL A 262 -18.47 -13.97 11.38
C VAL A 262 -19.61 -14.64 12.14
N HIS A 263 -19.90 -15.92 11.84
CA HIS A 263 -21.05 -16.63 12.42
C HIS A 263 -20.67 -17.53 13.59
N ASP A 264 -19.49 -18.14 13.56
CA ASP A 264 -19.05 -19.12 14.57
C ASP A 264 -17.88 -18.60 15.42
N TRP A 265 -17.46 -17.34 15.25
CA TRP A 265 -16.32 -16.73 15.95
C TRP A 265 -14.99 -17.49 15.83
N LYS A 266 -14.83 -18.32 14.78
CA LYS A 266 -13.58 -19.07 14.57
C LYS A 266 -12.43 -18.14 14.24
N GLN A 267 -11.28 -18.36 14.88
CA GLN A 267 -10.10 -17.52 14.71
C GLN A 267 -9.56 -17.57 13.26
N ILE A 268 -9.21 -16.40 12.73
CA ILE A 268 -8.44 -16.26 11.50
C ILE A 268 -6.96 -16.27 11.84
N THR A 269 -6.19 -17.17 11.22
CA THR A 269 -4.75 -17.25 11.43
C THR A 269 -3.98 -16.21 10.60
N GLN A 270 -2.72 -15.94 10.96
CA GLN A 270 -1.83 -15.10 10.16
C GLN A 270 -1.70 -15.61 8.72
N LYS A 271 -1.53 -16.94 8.56
CA LYS A 271 -1.44 -17.60 7.26
C LYS A 271 -2.70 -17.38 6.42
N ASP A 272 -3.88 -17.46 7.03
CA ASP A 272 -5.15 -17.21 6.34
C ASP A 272 -5.25 -15.77 5.84
N ALA A 273 -4.86 -14.81 6.67
CA ALA A 273 -4.88 -13.39 6.31
C ALA A 273 -3.89 -13.06 5.20
N VAL A 274 -2.65 -13.57 5.28
CA VAL A 274 -1.64 -13.41 4.23
C VAL A 274 -2.09 -14.04 2.91
N ARG A 275 -2.70 -15.23 2.96
CA ARG A 275 -3.24 -15.91 1.77
C ARG A 275 -4.38 -15.10 1.14
N CYS A 276 -5.31 -14.59 1.96
CA CYS A 276 -6.41 -13.73 1.50
C CYS A 276 -5.88 -12.43 0.86
N PHE A 277 -4.87 -11.81 1.48
CA PHE A 277 -4.16 -10.66 0.92
C PHE A 277 -3.53 -11.00 -0.44
N GLY A 278 -2.84 -12.12 -0.54
CA GLY A 278 -2.25 -12.58 -1.81
C GLY A 278 -3.29 -12.68 -2.93
N ILE A 279 -4.45 -13.29 -2.66
CA ILE A 279 -5.54 -13.42 -3.64
C ILE A 279 -6.01 -12.03 -4.10
N ALA A 280 -6.29 -11.13 -3.15
CA ALA A 280 -6.71 -9.77 -3.44
C ALA A 280 -5.65 -8.99 -4.25
N ALA A 281 -4.38 -9.13 -3.88
CA ALA A 281 -3.24 -8.49 -4.54
C ALA A 281 -3.08 -8.94 -5.99
N TYR A 282 -3.15 -10.25 -6.26
CA TYR A 282 -3.07 -10.79 -7.63
C TYR A 282 -4.24 -10.33 -8.50
N ILE A 283 -5.48 -10.40 -7.98
CA ILE A 283 -6.66 -9.86 -8.67
C ILE A 283 -6.43 -8.41 -9.06
N LEU A 284 -6.00 -7.58 -8.12
CA LEU A 284 -5.80 -6.15 -8.33
C LEU A 284 -4.65 -5.86 -9.32
N LEU A 285 -3.53 -6.58 -9.20
CA LEU A 285 -2.40 -6.44 -10.11
C LEU A 285 -2.80 -6.78 -11.55
N ASN A 286 -3.51 -7.89 -11.75
CA ASN A 286 -4.03 -8.28 -13.05
C ASN A 286 -4.98 -7.23 -13.64
N GLN A 287 -5.81 -6.58 -12.80
CA GLN A 287 -6.65 -5.45 -13.25
C GLN A 287 -5.82 -4.25 -13.73
N PHE A 288 -4.74 -3.90 -13.02
CA PHE A 288 -3.84 -2.83 -13.46
C PHE A 288 -3.10 -3.18 -14.77
N GLU A 289 -2.81 -4.46 -14.98
CA GLU A 289 -2.13 -4.99 -16.16
C GLU A 289 -3.08 -5.34 -17.31
N ARG A 290 -4.39 -5.16 -17.12
CA ARG A 290 -5.44 -5.51 -18.10
C ARG A 290 -5.39 -6.99 -18.52
N LYS A 291 -5.00 -7.86 -17.59
CA LYS A 291 -5.01 -9.32 -17.72
C LYS A 291 -6.32 -9.89 -17.16
N ASN A 292 -6.54 -11.19 -17.35
CA ASN A 292 -7.61 -11.89 -16.65
C ASN A 292 -7.39 -11.76 -15.13
N PRO A 293 -8.34 -11.21 -14.35
CA PRO A 293 -8.18 -11.04 -12.90
C PRO A 293 -7.86 -12.32 -12.14
N PHE A 294 -8.30 -13.47 -12.66
CA PHE A 294 -8.13 -14.78 -12.04
C PHE A 294 -6.90 -15.53 -12.55
N SER A 295 -6.11 -14.97 -13.47
CA SER A 295 -4.88 -15.63 -13.89
C SER A 295 -3.91 -15.71 -12.71
N ASP A 296 -3.19 -16.84 -12.62
CA ASP A 296 -2.10 -17.04 -11.67
C ASP A 296 -2.51 -17.18 -10.19
N LEU A 297 -3.82 -17.23 -9.88
CA LEU A 297 -4.29 -17.44 -8.50
C LEU A 297 -3.88 -18.80 -7.94
N GLU A 298 -3.73 -19.83 -8.79
CA GLU A 298 -3.21 -21.13 -8.34
C GLU A 298 -1.79 -21.07 -7.76
N ARG A 299 -0.99 -20.06 -8.16
CA ARG A 299 0.39 -19.89 -7.66
C ARG A 299 0.44 -19.46 -6.19
N ILE A 300 -0.66 -18.96 -5.64
CA ILE A 300 -0.73 -18.55 -4.23
C ILE A 300 -0.54 -19.74 -3.29
N ASN A 301 -0.93 -20.94 -3.72
CA ASN A 301 -0.70 -22.16 -2.94
C ASN A 301 0.78 -22.59 -2.91
N GLN A 302 1.66 -21.91 -3.65
CA GLN A 302 3.09 -22.19 -3.71
C GLN A 302 3.94 -21.15 -2.96
N ILE A 303 3.32 -20.13 -2.35
CA ILE A 303 4.04 -19.15 -1.54
C ILE A 303 4.45 -19.88 -0.24
N PRO A 304 5.76 -20.02 0.06
CA PRO A 304 6.23 -20.63 1.30
C PRO A 304 5.70 -19.86 2.51
N ASP A 305 5.44 -20.58 3.60
CA ASP A 305 5.01 -20.02 4.89
C ASP A 305 6.02 -18.99 5.46
#